data_AF-A0A950WZ28-F1
#
_entry.id   AF-A0A950WZ28-F1
#
_cell.length_a   1.000
_cell.length_b   1.000
_cell.length_c   1.000
_cell.angle_alpha   90.00
_cell.angle_beta   90.00
_cell.angle_gamma   90.00
#
_symmetry.space_group_name_H-M   'P 1'
#
loop_
_entity.id
_entity.type
_entity.pdbx_description
1 polymer ?
#
loop_
_entity_poly.entity_id
_entity_poly.type
_entity_poly.pdbx_seq_one_letter_code
_entity_poly.pdbx_strand_id
1 'polypeptide(L)'
;MILLELCEPLFKKVCLLNRLGRKGASVSAALDPENLRLEIKELFAEIERRANADSRLAPQWQKLELPLIFFVDSMIAECGLNVSAAWHQNRLAYERKELAGDEKFFDLLDETLNDPSEEASERLLIFYTCLGLGFTGWYAGQPEYLRGKMIDISRRIRLAMDTDQSTKICPEAYLGVDTRDLIQRPGLGIGAIAVIFVGLCLIVLTVETYLFRAASLSLTDSVNAIASQEISK
;
A
#
# COMPACT_ATOMS: atom_id res chain seq x y z
N MET A 1 -23.44 -8.23 7.18
CA MET A 1 -22.25 -9.06 6.89
C MET A 1 -21.69 -8.56 5.59
N ILE A 2 -20.41 -8.20 5.56
CA ILE A 2 -19.76 -7.78 4.31
C ILE A 2 -19.14 -8.99 3.62
N LEU A 3 -18.97 -8.91 2.30
CA LEU A 3 -18.41 -10.00 1.49
C LEU A 3 -17.01 -10.43 1.95
N LEU A 4 -16.23 -9.50 2.51
CA LEU A 4 -14.92 -9.77 3.08
C LEU A 4 -14.97 -10.66 4.34
N GLU A 5 -15.87 -10.38 5.28
CA GLU A 5 -16.07 -11.18 6.51
C GLU A 5 -16.50 -12.61 6.16
N LEU A 6 -17.27 -12.75 5.09
CA LEU A 6 -17.70 -14.05 4.60
C LEU A 6 -16.52 -14.89 4.10
N CYS A 7 -15.57 -14.27 3.37
CA CYS A 7 -14.39 -14.95 2.81
C CYS A 7 -13.22 -15.07 3.82
N GLU A 8 -13.29 -14.39 4.96
CA GLU A 8 -12.22 -14.33 5.95
C GLU A 8 -11.70 -15.71 6.43
N PRO A 9 -12.56 -16.73 6.69
CA PRO A 9 -12.08 -18.06 7.08
C PRO A 9 -11.16 -18.70 6.03
N LEU A 10 -11.46 -18.49 4.74
CA LEU A 10 -10.65 -18.98 3.63
C LEU A 10 -9.28 -18.29 3.61
N PHE A 11 -9.25 -16.96 3.74
CA PHE A 11 -8.00 -16.20 3.80
C PHE A 11 -7.14 -16.59 4.99
N LYS A 12 -7.74 -16.75 6.17
CA LYS A 12 -7.05 -17.24 7.38
C LYS A 12 -6.42 -18.61 7.15
N LYS A 13 -7.14 -19.53 6.51
CA LYS A 13 -6.63 -20.87 6.20
C LYS A 13 -5.43 -20.81 5.25
N VAL A 14 -5.51 -20.04 4.16
CA VAL A 14 -4.39 -19.86 3.22
C VAL A 14 -3.17 -19.23 3.90
N CYS A 15 -3.37 -18.18 4.70
CA CYS A 15 -2.30 -17.55 5.48
C CYS A 15 -1.64 -18.52 6.47
N LEU A 16 -2.43 -19.37 7.12
CA LEU A 16 -1.91 -20.40 8.02
C LEU A 16 -1.01 -21.39 7.26
N LEU A 17 -1.46 -21.90 6.11
CA LEU A 17 -0.68 -22.84 5.29
C LEU A 17 0.65 -22.21 4.83
N ASN A 18 0.61 -20.98 4.32
CA ASN A 18 1.82 -20.24 3.92
C ASN A 18 2.78 -20.01 5.09
N ARG A 19 2.24 -19.69 6.28
CA ARG A 19 3.06 -19.53 7.48
C ARG A 19 3.70 -20.84 7.92
N LEU A 20 2.99 -21.96 7.83
CA LEU A 20 3.52 -23.29 8.13
C LEU A 20 4.64 -23.67 7.16
N GLY A 21 4.46 -23.41 5.86
CA GLY A 21 5.50 -23.64 4.85
C GLY A 21 6.78 -22.86 5.12
N ARG A 22 6.67 -21.57 5.48
CA ARG A 22 7.83 -20.72 5.81
C ARG A 22 8.57 -21.14 7.08
N LYS A 23 7.89 -21.76 8.05
CA LYS A 23 8.50 -22.26 9.30
C LYS A 23 9.33 -23.53 9.10
N GLY A 24 9.28 -24.15 7.92
CA GLY A 24 10.09 -25.32 7.57
C GLY A 24 9.45 -26.65 7.95
N ALA A 25 10.00 -27.72 7.35
CA ALA A 25 9.38 -29.03 7.19
C ALA A 25 9.05 -29.84 8.47
N SER A 26 9.49 -29.40 9.66
CA SER A 26 9.28 -30.13 10.91
C SER A 26 7.80 -30.23 11.33
N VAL A 27 6.94 -29.31 10.87
CA VAL A 27 5.50 -29.32 11.16
C VAL A 27 4.68 -29.88 9.99
N SER A 28 5.26 -29.97 8.79
CA SER A 28 4.58 -30.39 7.57
C SER A 28 4.55 -31.91 7.35
N ALA A 29 5.17 -32.70 8.24
CA ALA A 29 5.29 -34.15 8.08
C ALA A 29 3.95 -34.93 8.16
N ALA A 30 2.83 -34.26 8.48
CA ALA A 30 1.55 -34.92 8.75
C ALA A 30 0.34 -34.31 8.03
N LEU A 31 0.53 -33.43 7.04
CA LEU A 31 -0.59 -32.93 6.25
C LEU A 31 -0.91 -33.91 5.12
N ASP A 32 -2.13 -34.44 5.16
CA ASP A 32 -2.70 -35.29 4.12
C ASP A 32 -3.38 -34.42 3.05
N PRO A 33 -2.96 -34.49 1.77
CA PRO A 33 -3.55 -33.72 0.68
C PRO A 33 -5.06 -33.87 0.54
N GLU A 34 -5.60 -35.08 0.75
CA GLU A 34 -7.03 -35.35 0.56
C GLU A 34 -7.88 -34.72 1.67
N ASN A 35 -7.42 -34.84 2.92
CA ASN A 35 -8.06 -34.16 4.05
C ASN A 35 -8.02 -32.64 3.89
N LEU A 36 -6.90 -32.08 3.43
CA LEU A 36 -6.82 -30.64 3.13
C LEU A 36 -7.81 -30.25 2.03
N ARG A 37 -7.94 -31.08 0.98
CA ARG A 37 -8.88 -30.83 -0.12
C ARG A 37 -10.32 -30.82 0.36
N LEU A 38 -10.70 -31.78 1.20
CA LEU A 38 -12.03 -31.84 1.81
C LEU A 38 -12.29 -30.59 2.66
N GLU A 39 -11.34 -30.20 3.52
CA GLU A 39 -11.47 -29.01 4.36
C GLU A 39 -11.66 -27.73 3.54
N ILE A 40 -10.89 -27.54 2.46
CA ILE A 40 -11.07 -26.39 1.57
C ILE A 40 -12.44 -26.43 0.89
N LYS A 41 -12.89 -27.58 0.41
CA LYS A 41 -14.23 -27.73 -0.19
C LYS A 41 -15.34 -27.43 0.80
N GLU A 42 -15.20 -27.87 2.05
CA GLU A 42 -16.14 -27.55 3.13
C GLU A 42 -16.19 -26.05 3.41
N LEU A 43 -15.04 -25.35 3.38
CA LEU A 43 -15.00 -23.89 3.51
C LEU A 43 -15.75 -23.20 2.37
N PHE A 44 -15.55 -23.62 1.11
CA PHE A 44 -16.30 -23.08 -0.03
C PHE A 44 -17.81 -23.35 0.10
N ALA A 45 -18.21 -24.56 0.50
CA ALA A 45 -19.61 -24.93 0.68
C ALA A 45 -20.28 -24.16 1.85
N GLU A 46 -19.53 -23.90 2.93
CA GLU A 46 -20.01 -23.08 4.04
C GLU A 46 -20.20 -21.62 3.61
N ILE A 47 -19.23 -21.07 2.87
CA ILE A 47 -19.33 -19.72 2.33
C ILE A 47 -20.53 -19.61 1.39
N GLU A 48 -20.70 -20.56 0.47
CA GLU A 48 -21.84 -20.60 -0.45
C GLU A 48 -23.17 -20.64 0.31
N ARG A 49 -23.28 -21.50 1.33
CA ARG A 49 -24.51 -21.61 2.15
C ARG A 49 -24.83 -20.28 2.85
N ARG A 50 -23.82 -19.62 3.41
CA ARG A 50 -23.97 -18.32 4.07
C ARG A 50 -24.24 -17.19 3.09
N ALA A 51 -23.65 -17.22 1.90
CA ALA A 51 -23.96 -16.28 0.81
C ALA A 51 -25.41 -16.42 0.37
N ASN A 52 -25.89 -17.66 0.19
CA ASN A 52 -27.26 -17.95 -0.25
C ASN A 52 -28.32 -17.61 0.81
N ALA A 53 -27.94 -17.46 2.08
CA ALA A 53 -28.83 -16.97 3.12
C ALA A 53 -29.13 -15.46 2.98
N ASP A 54 -28.31 -14.72 2.23
CA ASP A 54 -28.51 -13.29 1.93
C ASP A 54 -28.67 -13.08 0.42
N SER A 55 -29.86 -12.67 0.00
CA SER A 55 -30.20 -12.41 -1.41
C SER A 55 -29.26 -11.42 -2.12
N ARG A 56 -28.60 -10.52 -1.37
CA ARG A 56 -27.63 -9.56 -1.93
C ARG A 56 -26.28 -10.21 -2.21
N LEU A 57 -25.85 -11.16 -1.36
CA LEU A 57 -24.52 -11.78 -1.43
C LEU A 57 -24.46 -12.96 -2.40
N ALA A 58 -25.56 -13.69 -2.60
CA ALA A 58 -25.64 -14.82 -3.53
C ALA A 58 -25.09 -14.51 -4.94
N PRO A 59 -25.52 -13.43 -5.64
CA PRO A 59 -24.97 -13.10 -6.96
C PRO A 59 -23.50 -12.65 -6.93
N GLN A 60 -23.04 -12.08 -5.81
CA GLN A 60 -21.64 -11.67 -5.62
C GLN A 60 -20.74 -12.90 -5.50
N TRP A 61 -21.19 -13.89 -4.73
CA TRP A 61 -20.49 -15.15 -4.55
C TRP A 61 -20.33 -15.91 -5.85
N GLN A 62 -21.38 -16.00 -6.68
CA GLN A 62 -21.32 -16.67 -7.98
C GLN A 62 -20.23 -16.09 -8.90
N LYS A 63 -19.99 -14.77 -8.84
CA LYS A 63 -18.93 -14.10 -9.61
C LYS A 63 -17.54 -14.27 -9.00
N LEU A 64 -17.44 -14.57 -7.70
CA LEU A 64 -16.18 -14.65 -6.95
C LEU A 64 -15.68 -16.06 -6.67
N GLU A 65 -16.56 -17.06 -6.69
CA GLU A 65 -16.20 -18.45 -6.38
C GLU A 65 -15.02 -18.89 -7.24
N LEU A 66 -15.08 -18.64 -8.55
CA LEU A 66 -14.06 -19.06 -9.48
C LEU A 66 -12.71 -18.32 -9.28
N PRO A 67 -12.65 -16.99 -9.19
CA PRO A 67 -11.43 -16.27 -8.80
C PRO A 67 -10.80 -16.76 -7.49
N LEU A 68 -11.62 -17.06 -6.48
CA LEU A 68 -11.14 -17.55 -5.20
C LEU A 68 -10.57 -18.98 -5.28
N ILE A 69 -11.13 -19.83 -6.13
CA ILE A 69 -10.56 -21.15 -6.42
C ILE A 69 -9.17 -21.01 -7.02
N PHE A 70 -8.99 -20.14 -8.02
CA PHE A 70 -7.67 -19.89 -8.63
C PHE A 70 -6.66 -19.35 -7.62
N PHE A 71 -7.10 -18.41 -6.78
CA PHE A 71 -6.30 -17.91 -5.66
C PHE A 71 -5.84 -19.04 -4.75
N VAL A 72 -6.75 -19.85 -4.22
CA VAL A 72 -6.42 -20.94 -3.29
C VAL A 72 -5.51 -21.97 -3.94
N ASP A 73 -5.77 -22.33 -5.21
CA ASP A 73 -4.96 -23.32 -5.94
C ASP A 73 -3.50 -22.87 -6.11
N SER A 74 -3.27 -21.61 -6.51
CA SER A 74 -1.91 -21.05 -6.62
C SER A 74 -1.24 -20.96 -5.24
N MET A 75 -1.93 -20.42 -4.24
CA MET A 75 -1.35 -20.25 -2.91
C MET A 75 -0.97 -21.59 -2.25
N ILE A 76 -1.78 -22.65 -2.40
CA ILE A 76 -1.45 -23.98 -1.87
C ILE A 76 -0.34 -24.64 -2.69
N ALA A 77 -0.35 -24.49 -4.01
CA ALA A 77 0.72 -25.04 -4.86
C ALA A 77 2.09 -24.40 -4.59
N GLU A 78 2.12 -23.16 -4.10
CA GLU A 78 3.34 -22.38 -3.85
C GLU A 78 3.74 -22.31 -2.37
N CYS A 79 2.93 -22.84 -1.44
CA CYS A 79 3.18 -22.72 -0.01
C CYS A 79 4.43 -23.46 0.50
N GLY A 80 5.00 -24.38 -0.30
CA GLY A 80 6.24 -25.11 0.04
C GLY A 80 6.06 -26.26 1.03
N LEU A 81 4.83 -26.70 1.26
CA LEU A 81 4.50 -27.89 2.07
C LEU A 81 4.59 -29.18 1.24
N ASN A 82 4.61 -30.33 1.93
CA ASN A 82 4.58 -31.67 1.30
C ASN A 82 3.36 -31.90 0.39
N VAL A 83 2.24 -31.25 0.69
CA VAL A 83 0.98 -31.33 -0.08
C VAL A 83 1.04 -30.56 -1.41
N SER A 84 1.95 -29.61 -1.56
CA SER A 84 1.94 -28.65 -2.69
C SER A 84 2.06 -29.34 -4.05
N ALA A 85 2.92 -30.36 -4.15
CA ALA A 85 3.13 -31.12 -5.37
C ALA A 85 1.89 -31.96 -5.76
N ALA A 86 1.27 -32.62 -4.78
CA ALA A 86 0.03 -33.37 -4.99
C ALA A 86 -1.13 -32.45 -5.39
N TRP A 87 -1.22 -31.28 -4.75
CA TRP A 87 -2.22 -30.27 -5.09
C TRP A 87 -2.06 -29.73 -6.51
N HIS A 88 -0.83 -29.48 -6.95
CA HIS A 88 -0.55 -28.98 -8.29
C HIS A 88 -1.04 -29.94 -9.40
N GLN A 89 -0.97 -31.26 -9.15
CA GLN A 89 -1.45 -32.28 -10.09
C GLN A 89 -2.98 -32.36 -10.16
N ASN A 90 -3.68 -31.99 -9.10
CA ASN A 90 -5.13 -32.08 -9.00
C ASN A 90 -5.74 -30.81 -8.39
N ARG A 91 -5.58 -29.68 -9.08
CA ARG A 91 -6.14 -28.38 -8.66
C ARG A 91 -7.67 -28.43 -8.60
N LEU A 92 -8.27 -27.60 -7.75
CA LEU A 92 -9.74 -27.50 -7.66
C LEU A 92 -10.33 -26.91 -8.97
N ALA A 93 -9.60 -26.01 -9.62
CA ALA A 93 -9.95 -25.45 -10.93
C ALA A 93 -10.21 -26.52 -12.01
N TYR A 94 -9.52 -27.66 -11.94
CA TYR A 94 -9.70 -28.75 -12.91
C TYR A 94 -11.09 -29.39 -12.81
N GLU A 95 -11.71 -29.41 -11.63
CA GLU A 95 -13.10 -29.88 -11.45
C GLU A 95 -14.10 -28.94 -12.14
N ARG A 96 -13.73 -27.67 -12.30
CA ARG A 96 -14.52 -26.66 -13.04
C ARG A 96 -14.19 -26.62 -14.54
N LYS A 97 -13.32 -27.53 -15.02
CA LYS A 97 -12.81 -27.58 -16.41
C LYS A 97 -12.01 -26.33 -16.81
N GLU A 98 -11.43 -25.64 -15.84
CA GLU A 98 -10.62 -24.44 -16.06
C GLU A 98 -9.14 -24.78 -15.87
N LEU A 99 -8.41 -24.85 -16.99
CA LEU A 99 -6.98 -25.14 -17.00
C LEU A 99 -6.12 -23.86 -16.99
N ALA A 100 -6.68 -22.73 -17.42
CA ALA A 100 -6.04 -21.43 -17.50
C ALA A 100 -6.55 -20.46 -16.40
N GLY A 101 -6.44 -20.89 -15.14
CA GLY A 101 -6.98 -20.12 -14.02
C GLY A 101 -6.30 -18.76 -13.80
N ASP A 102 -5.01 -18.67 -14.13
CA ASP A 102 -4.19 -17.51 -13.80
C ASP A 102 -4.46 -16.30 -14.70
N GLU A 103 -4.76 -16.50 -15.99
CA GLU A 103 -5.16 -15.43 -16.92
C GLU A 103 -6.61 -15.00 -16.65
N LYS A 104 -7.50 -15.98 -16.51
CA LYS A 104 -8.93 -15.76 -16.29
C LYS A 104 -9.22 -15.00 -14.99
N PHE A 105 -8.39 -15.15 -13.96
CA PHE A 105 -8.48 -14.33 -12.75
C PHE A 105 -8.40 -12.83 -13.08
N PHE A 106 -7.44 -12.44 -13.92
CA PHE A 106 -7.24 -11.03 -14.29
C PHE A 106 -8.29 -10.53 -15.28
N ASP A 107 -8.83 -11.40 -16.15
CA ASP A 107 -9.98 -11.05 -16.99
C ASP A 107 -11.21 -10.70 -16.14
N LEU A 108 -11.51 -11.52 -15.12
CA LEU A 108 -12.63 -11.29 -14.20
C LEU A 108 -12.40 -10.07 -13.30
N LEU A 109 -11.14 -9.79 -12.93
CA LEU A 109 -10.77 -8.56 -12.24
C LEU A 109 -11.04 -7.33 -13.13
N ASP A 110 -10.64 -7.39 -14.40
CA ASP A 110 -10.81 -6.26 -15.32
C ASP A 110 -12.29 -6.05 -15.67
N GLU A 111 -13.08 -7.11 -15.83
CA GLU A 111 -14.54 -7.03 -15.92
C GLU A 111 -15.12 -6.33 -14.68
N THR A 112 -14.66 -6.70 -13.48
CA THR A 112 -15.14 -6.10 -12.22
C THR A 112 -14.70 -4.65 -12.06
N LEU A 113 -13.51 -4.27 -12.52
CA LEU A 113 -13.03 -2.88 -12.51
C LEU A 113 -13.86 -1.97 -13.42
N ASN A 114 -14.33 -2.51 -14.54
CA ASN A 114 -15.16 -1.80 -15.53
C ASN A 114 -16.62 -1.65 -15.09
N ASP A 115 -17.11 -2.48 -14.17
CA ASP A 115 -18.46 -2.40 -13.62
C ASP A 115 -18.59 -1.19 -12.66
N PRO A 116 -19.45 -0.19 -12.95
CA PRO A 116 -19.63 1.02 -12.12
C PRO A 116 -20.30 0.78 -10.75
N SER A 117 -20.86 -0.42 -10.50
CA SER A 117 -21.69 -0.70 -9.32
C SER A 117 -20.93 -0.69 -7.98
N GLU A 118 -21.65 -0.46 -6.88
CA GLU A 118 -21.09 -0.55 -5.52
C GLU A 118 -20.77 -2.00 -5.16
N GLU A 119 -21.58 -2.94 -5.66
CA GLU A 119 -21.34 -4.37 -5.51
C GLU A 119 -20.02 -4.80 -6.15
N ALA A 120 -19.64 -4.20 -7.29
CA ALA A 120 -18.33 -4.42 -7.88
C ALA A 120 -17.21 -3.96 -6.95
N SER A 121 -17.38 -2.82 -6.27
CA SER A 121 -16.40 -2.35 -5.29
C SER A 121 -16.22 -3.32 -4.12
N GLU A 122 -17.29 -3.99 -3.65
CA GLU A 122 -17.16 -5.06 -2.65
C GLU A 122 -16.36 -6.26 -3.18
N ARG A 123 -16.60 -6.68 -4.44
CA ARG A 123 -15.82 -7.75 -5.08
C ARG A 123 -14.36 -7.35 -5.26
N LEU A 124 -14.09 -6.10 -5.64
CA LEU A 124 -12.74 -5.57 -5.78
C LEU A 124 -11.94 -5.61 -4.48
N LEU A 125 -12.59 -5.48 -3.32
CA LEU A 125 -11.93 -5.65 -2.02
C LEU A 125 -11.38 -7.08 -1.84
N ILE A 126 -12.11 -8.10 -2.33
CA ILE A 126 -11.66 -9.49 -2.34
C ILE A 126 -10.47 -9.67 -3.28
N PHE A 127 -10.54 -9.15 -4.51
CA PHE A 127 -9.41 -9.18 -5.46
C PHE A 127 -8.17 -8.49 -4.89
N TYR A 128 -8.34 -7.30 -4.30
CA TYR A 128 -7.26 -6.56 -3.65
C TYR A 128 -6.62 -7.38 -2.52
N THR A 129 -7.45 -8.07 -1.73
CA THR A 129 -6.99 -8.95 -0.65
C THR A 129 -6.19 -10.13 -1.22
N CYS A 130 -6.66 -10.80 -2.27
CA CYS A 130 -5.93 -11.88 -2.94
C CYS A 130 -4.55 -11.43 -3.44
N LEU A 131 -4.48 -10.28 -4.12
CA LEU A 131 -3.21 -9.71 -4.60
C LEU A 131 -2.30 -9.33 -3.42
N GLY A 132 -2.85 -8.71 -2.38
CA GLY A 132 -2.10 -8.31 -1.17
C GLY A 132 -1.57 -9.50 -0.37
N LEU A 133 -2.23 -10.67 -0.44
CA LEU A 133 -1.76 -11.92 0.18
C LEU A 133 -0.66 -12.63 -0.62
N GLY A 134 -0.33 -12.13 -1.83
CA GLY A 134 0.78 -12.60 -2.64
C GLY A 134 0.38 -13.40 -3.87
N PHE A 135 -0.90 -13.37 -4.28
CA PHE A 135 -1.29 -13.97 -5.55
C PHE A 135 -0.69 -13.19 -6.72
N THR A 136 0.10 -13.89 -7.55
CA THR A 136 0.77 -13.29 -8.71
C THR A 136 0.18 -13.76 -10.04
N GLY A 137 -0.30 -15.01 -10.09
CA GLY A 137 -0.91 -15.61 -11.28
C GLY A 137 -0.05 -15.42 -12.53
N TRP A 138 -0.70 -14.99 -13.64
CA TRP A 138 -0.07 -14.81 -14.95
C TRP A 138 1.08 -13.78 -14.95
N TYR A 139 1.04 -12.81 -14.02
CA TYR A 139 2.05 -11.75 -13.90
C TYR A 139 3.18 -12.10 -12.92
N ALA A 140 3.40 -13.39 -12.63
CA ALA A 140 4.57 -13.83 -11.90
C ALA A 140 5.86 -13.28 -12.55
N GLY A 141 6.69 -12.60 -11.75
CA GLY A 141 7.91 -11.93 -12.23
C GLY A 141 7.71 -10.52 -12.81
N GLN A 142 6.48 -10.00 -12.86
CA GLN A 142 6.14 -8.65 -13.34
C GLN A 142 5.49 -7.80 -12.23
N PRO A 143 6.25 -7.43 -11.17
CA PRO A 143 5.67 -6.74 -10.00
C PRO A 143 5.09 -5.36 -10.32
N GLU A 144 5.60 -4.66 -11.34
CA GLU A 144 5.09 -3.33 -11.71
C GLU A 144 3.65 -3.39 -12.24
N TYR A 145 3.31 -4.45 -12.99
CA TYR A 145 1.96 -4.62 -13.51
C TYR A 145 0.96 -4.92 -12.38
N LEU A 146 1.35 -5.81 -11.45
CA LEU A 146 0.57 -6.12 -10.26
C LEU A 146 0.35 -4.87 -9.40
N ARG A 147 1.39 -4.05 -9.19
CA ARG A 147 1.27 -2.78 -8.47
C ARG A 147 0.33 -1.81 -9.18
N GLY A 148 0.41 -1.71 -10.51
CA GLY A 148 -0.51 -0.91 -11.31
C GLY A 148 -1.98 -1.31 -11.07
N LYS A 149 -2.28 -2.61 -11.17
CA LYS A 149 -3.62 -3.14 -10.89
C LYS A 149 -4.06 -2.88 -9.45
N MET A 150 -3.19 -3.07 -8.46
CA MET A 150 -3.50 -2.75 -7.07
C MET A 150 -3.82 -1.26 -6.86
N ILE A 151 -3.11 -0.35 -7.53
CA ILE A 151 -3.40 1.09 -7.50
C ILE A 151 -4.78 1.36 -8.10
N ASP A 152 -5.10 0.77 -9.26
CA ASP A 152 -6.39 0.92 -9.92
C ASP A 152 -7.55 0.47 -9.02
N ILE A 153 -7.41 -0.69 -8.40
CA ILE A 153 -8.37 -1.18 -7.42
C ILE A 153 -8.46 -0.22 -6.22
N SER A 154 -7.34 0.18 -5.63
CA SER A 154 -7.30 1.03 -4.43
C SER A 154 -8.00 2.37 -4.64
N ARG A 155 -7.92 2.96 -5.84
CA ARG A 155 -8.63 4.20 -6.18
C ARG A 155 -10.14 4.02 -6.08
N ARG A 156 -10.62 2.82 -6.40
CA ARG A 156 -12.04 2.47 -6.41
C ARG A 156 -12.56 2.10 -5.02
N ILE A 157 -11.77 1.40 -4.22
CA ILE A 157 -12.16 0.95 -2.87
C ILE A 157 -11.73 1.90 -1.75
N ARG A 158 -11.15 3.07 -2.07
CA ARG A 158 -10.61 4.04 -1.10
C ARG A 158 -11.58 4.35 0.06
N LEU A 159 -12.86 4.57 -0.26
CA LEU A 159 -13.89 4.87 0.74
C LEU A 159 -14.17 3.71 1.69
N ALA A 160 -14.01 2.46 1.23
CA ALA A 160 -14.13 1.27 2.07
C ALA A 160 -12.85 0.99 2.88
N MET A 161 -11.69 1.47 2.40
CA MET A 161 -10.40 1.34 3.08
C MET A 161 -10.13 2.42 4.13
N ASP A 162 -10.82 3.56 4.07
CA ASP A 162 -10.78 4.62 5.09
C ASP A 162 -11.50 4.15 6.38
N THR A 163 -10.92 3.13 7.02
CA THR A 163 -11.25 2.68 8.37
C THR A 163 -10.48 3.57 9.35
N ASP A 164 -11.23 4.42 10.02
CA ASP A 164 -10.95 5.13 11.28
C ASP A 164 -9.49 5.04 11.79
N GLN A 165 -8.70 6.08 11.52
CA GLN A 165 -7.33 6.24 12.03
C GLN A 165 -7.24 6.21 13.57
N SER A 166 -8.37 6.25 14.28
CA SER A 166 -8.42 6.10 15.73
C SER A 166 -8.47 4.65 16.22
N THR A 167 -8.67 3.67 15.31
CA THR A 167 -8.76 2.25 15.67
C THR A 167 -7.38 1.72 16.07
N LYS A 168 -7.17 1.60 17.38
CA LYS A 168 -5.98 0.99 17.97
C LYS A 168 -5.96 -0.51 17.66
N ILE A 169 -4.87 -1.02 17.10
CA ILE A 169 -4.68 -2.43 16.71
C ILE A 169 -4.92 -3.39 17.90
N CYS A 170 -4.22 -3.17 19.03
CA CYS A 170 -4.47 -3.83 20.32
C CYS A 170 -4.14 -2.84 21.44
N PRO A 171 -4.88 -2.78 22.57
CA PRO A 171 -4.58 -1.89 23.69
C PRO A 171 -3.12 -1.97 24.16
N GLU A 172 -2.56 -3.17 24.21
CA GLU A 172 -1.20 -3.50 24.66
C GLU A 172 -0.12 -2.88 23.76
N ALA A 173 -0.39 -2.70 22.46
CA ALA A 173 0.56 -2.07 21.53
C ALA A 173 0.73 -0.56 21.80
N TYR A 174 -0.18 0.03 22.57
CA TYR A 174 -0.17 1.45 22.91
C TYR A 174 0.05 1.72 24.40
N LEU A 175 0.22 0.67 25.21
CA LEU A 175 0.53 0.77 26.65
C LEU A 175 2.05 0.80 26.83
N GLY A 176 2.57 1.86 27.43
CA GLY A 176 4.01 1.99 27.74
C GLY A 176 4.90 2.31 26.54
N VAL A 177 4.33 2.57 25.36
CA VAL A 177 5.09 3.15 24.23
C VAL A 177 5.40 4.61 24.50
N ASP A 178 6.63 4.98 24.15
CA ASP A 178 7.10 6.35 24.19
C ASP A 178 6.31 7.20 23.19
N THR A 179 5.43 8.06 23.70
CA THR A 179 4.59 8.95 22.90
C THR A 179 5.30 10.23 22.49
N ARG A 180 6.59 10.36 22.82
CA ARG A 180 7.41 11.48 22.36
C ARG A 180 7.51 11.46 20.84
N ASP A 181 7.45 12.65 20.24
CA ASP A 181 7.69 12.84 18.82
C ASP A 181 9.17 12.52 18.53
N LEU A 182 9.45 11.27 18.13
CA LEU A 182 10.80 10.79 17.81
C LEU A 182 11.32 11.39 16.49
N ILE A 183 10.44 12.05 15.73
CA ILE A 183 10.81 12.87 14.59
C ILE A 183 11.24 14.22 15.15
N GLN A 184 12.54 14.39 15.40
CA GLN A 184 13.09 15.73 15.66
C GLN A 184 12.68 16.64 14.51
N ARG A 185 11.78 17.58 14.79
CA ARG A 185 11.36 18.59 13.81
C ARG A 185 12.62 19.34 13.34
N PRO A 186 12.91 19.39 12.03
CA PRO A 186 14.03 20.17 11.49
C PRO A 186 13.84 21.70 11.64
N GLY A 187 12.85 22.15 12.42
CA GLY A 187 12.47 23.55 12.60
C GLY A 187 13.41 24.38 13.47
N LEU A 188 14.27 23.76 14.30
CA LEU A 188 15.26 24.53 15.09
C LEU A 188 16.38 25.12 14.21
N GLY A 189 16.69 24.52 13.06
CA GLY A 189 17.73 25.03 12.16
C GLY A 189 17.31 26.32 11.43
N ILE A 190 16.04 26.44 11.07
CA ILE A 190 15.55 27.55 10.23
C ILE A 190 15.60 28.89 10.98
N GLY A 191 15.26 28.91 12.28
CA GLY A 191 15.32 30.11 13.10
C GLY A 191 16.75 30.66 13.25
N ALA A 192 17.71 29.77 13.48
CA ALA A 192 19.12 30.15 13.59
C ALA A 192 19.67 30.70 12.26
N ILE A 193 19.30 30.08 11.14
CA ILE A 193 19.70 30.55 9.79
C ILE A 193 19.09 31.93 9.51
N ALA A 194 17.83 32.17 9.88
CA ALA A 194 17.19 33.48 9.67
C ALA A 194 17.88 34.61 10.45
N VAL A 195 18.29 34.36 11.69
CA VAL A 195 19.02 35.34 12.51
C VAL A 195 20.38 35.68 11.91
N ILE A 196 21.13 34.68 11.43
CA ILE A 196 22.41 34.88 10.75
C ILE A 196 22.23 35.71 9.48
N PHE A 197 21.19 35.40 8.69
CA PHE A 197 20.89 36.12 7.45
C PHE A 197 20.56 37.59 7.70
N VAL A 198 19.71 37.89 8.69
CA VAL A 198 19.38 39.26 9.08
C VAL A 198 20.62 40.02 9.56
N GLY A 199 21.47 39.37 10.37
CA GLY A 199 22.74 39.94 10.81
C GLY A 199 23.66 40.31 9.64
N LEU A 200 23.78 39.43 8.65
CA LEU A 200 24.58 39.68 7.45
C LEU A 200 24.03 40.85 6.64
N CYS A 201 22.71 40.92 6.44
CA CYS A 201 22.07 42.04 5.74
C CYS A 201 22.33 43.39 6.42
N LEU A 202 22.27 43.43 7.77
CA LEU A 202 22.57 44.65 8.52
C LEU A 202 24.02 45.09 8.37
N ILE A 203 24.98 44.15 8.38
CA ILE A 203 26.39 44.45 8.17
C ILE A 203 26.64 45.02 6.77
N VAL A 204 26.05 44.41 5.74
CA VAL A 204 26.17 44.93 4.36
C VAL A 204 25.61 46.34 4.28
N LEU A 205 24.44 46.59 4.89
CA LEU A 205 23.77 47.89 4.84
C LEU A 205 24.56 48.98 5.58
N THR A 206 25.21 48.66 6.70
CA THR A 206 26.08 49.61 7.42
C THR A 206 27.37 49.91 6.67
N VAL A 207 27.98 48.91 6.03
CA VAL A 207 29.18 49.11 5.20
C VAL A 207 28.86 49.99 3.99
N GLU A 208 27.76 49.70 3.28
CA GLU A 208 27.31 50.50 2.13
C GLU A 208 27.02 51.96 2.52
N THR A 209 26.31 52.19 3.63
CA THR A 209 26.05 53.57 4.09
C THR A 209 27.33 54.29 4.53
N TYR A 210 28.27 53.59 5.15
CA TYR A 210 29.55 54.18 5.52
C TYR A 210 30.39 54.55 4.28
N LEU A 211 30.53 53.63 3.33
CA LEU A 211 31.24 53.87 2.07
C LEU A 211 30.59 54.99 1.27
N PHE A 212 29.26 55.03 1.19
CA PHE A 212 28.54 56.10 0.50
C PHE A 212 28.80 57.47 1.13
N ARG A 213 28.81 57.56 2.47
CA ARG A 213 29.13 58.81 3.18
C ARG A 213 30.58 59.22 2.98
N ALA A 214 31.52 58.29 3.08
CA ALA A 214 32.95 58.56 2.86
C ALA A 214 33.22 59.03 1.42
N ALA A 215 32.62 58.36 0.43
CA ALA A 215 32.71 58.76 -0.97
C ALA A 215 32.06 60.13 -1.23
N SER A 216 30.90 60.41 -0.62
CA SER A 216 30.22 61.71 -0.75
C SER A 216 31.04 62.86 -0.17
N LEU A 217 31.68 62.64 0.99
CA LEU A 217 32.59 63.63 1.59
C LEU A 217 33.81 63.87 0.70
N SER A 218 34.47 62.79 0.26
CA SER A 218 35.62 62.89 -0.63
C SER A 218 35.30 63.59 -1.95
N LEU A 219 34.10 63.35 -2.51
CA LEU A 219 33.64 64.02 -3.72
C LEU A 219 33.37 65.51 -3.46
N THR A 220 32.74 65.85 -2.33
CA THR A 220 32.48 67.25 -1.94
C THR A 220 33.78 68.02 -1.73
N ASP A 221 34.77 67.41 -1.07
CA ASP A 221 36.09 67.99 -0.87
C ASP A 221 36.80 68.22 -2.20
N SER A 222 36.72 67.25 -3.12
CA SER A 222 37.33 67.35 -4.46
C SER A 222 36.67 68.45 -5.30
N VAL A 223 35.34 68.58 -5.26
CA VAL A 223 34.60 69.64 -5.96
C VAL A 223 34.93 71.02 -5.39
N ASN A 224 35.00 71.16 -4.05
CA ASN A 224 35.37 72.41 -3.40
C ASN A 224 36.83 72.82 -3.71
N ALA A 225 37.74 71.84 -3.80
CA ALA A 225 39.12 72.08 -4.20
C ALA A 225 39.22 72.60 -5.64
N ILE A 226 38.46 72.04 -6.57
CA ILE A 226 38.41 72.52 -7.97
C ILE A 226 37.77 73.93 -8.04
N ALA A 227 36.65 74.15 -7.36
CA ALA A 227 35.96 75.45 -7.36
C ALA A 227 36.83 76.58 -6.79
N SER A 228 37.59 76.32 -5.72
CA SER A 228 38.54 77.29 -5.17
C SER A 228 39.75 77.56 -6.08
N GLN A 229 40.14 76.60 -6.91
CA GLN A 229 41.22 76.75 -7.89
C GLN A 229 40.79 77.56 -9.13
N GLU A 230 39.52 77.48 -9.52
CA GLU A 230 38.95 78.30 -10.62
C GLU A 230 38.77 79.77 -10.24
N ILE A 231 38.47 80.08 -8.97
CA ILE A 231 38.31 81.46 -8.48
C ILE A 231 39.66 82.21 -8.35
N SER A 232 40.78 81.48 -8.38
CA SER A 232 42.14 82.03 -8.23
C SER A 232 42.85 82.30 -9.58
N LYS A 233 42.16 82.10 -10.71
CA LYS A 233 42.60 82.48 -12.06
C LYS A 233 41.81 83.67 -12.58
#